data_AF-A0A6A7RWK5-F1
#
_entry.id   AF-A0A6A7RWK5-F1
#
_cell.length_a   1.000
_cell.length_b   1.000
_cell.length_c   1.000
_cell.angle_alpha   90.00
_cell.angle_beta   90.00
_cell.angle_gamma   90.00
#
_symmetry.space_group_name_H-M   'P 1'
#
loop_
_entity.id
_entity.type
_entity.pdbx_description
1 polymer ?
#
loop_
_entity_poly.entity_id
_entity_poly.type
_entity_poly.pdbx_seq_one_letter_code
_entity_poly.pdbx_strand_id
1 'polypeptide(L)' 'MRRHQLKTTELARLAHVNRSTVAALTRDRATRVDLAALERMCTVLGCGLGDLLEIVPDEPPQSDNPPTAGAT' A
#
# COMPACT_ATOMS: atom_id res chain seq x y z
N MET A 1 3.87 -13.47 7.19
CA MET A 1 4.13 -12.35 6.27
C MET A 1 5.63 -12.26 5.97
N ARG A 2 6.10 -12.64 4.78
CA ARG A 2 7.53 -12.43 4.41
C ARG A 2 7.74 -10.96 4.06
N ARG A 3 8.38 -10.18 4.94
CA ARG A 3 8.88 -8.83 4.60
C ARG A 3 10.11 -8.95 3.69
N HIS A 4 9.90 -9.14 2.39
CA HIS A 4 10.96 -8.90 1.42
C HIS A 4 11.19 -7.39 1.34
N GLN A 5 12.24 -6.90 1.99
CA GLN A 5 12.72 -5.53 1.78
C GLN A 5 13.47 -5.48 0.45
N LEU A 6 12.70 -5.43 -0.64
CA LEU A 6 13.24 -5.16 -1.97
C LEU A 6 13.64 -3.68 -2.04
N LYS A 7 14.86 -3.41 -2.52
CA LYS A 7 15.27 -2.04 -2.84
C LYS A 7 14.37 -1.52 -3.97
N THR A 8 14.02 -0.24 -3.94
CA THR A 8 13.18 0.43 -4.96
C THR A 8 13.64 0.13 -6.39
N THR A 9 14.95 0.11 -6.63
CA THR A 9 15.52 -0.20 -7.95
C THR A 9 15.22 -1.63 -8.40
N GLU A 10 15.26 -2.59 -7.48
CA GLU A 10 15.02 -4.00 -7.81
C GLU A 10 13.53 -4.26 -8.03
N LEU A 11 12.66 -3.67 -7.22
CA LEU A 11 11.21 -3.74 -7.44
C LEU A 11 10.81 -3.12 -8.79
N ALA A 12 11.37 -1.96 -9.14
CA ALA A 12 11.12 -1.33 -10.44
C ALA A 12 11.53 -2.24 -11.61
N ARG A 13 12.69 -2.89 -11.49
CA ARG A 13 13.21 -3.82 -12.51
C ARG A 13 12.32 -5.06 -12.64
N LEU A 14 11.97 -5.70 -11.53
CA LEU A 14 11.17 -6.93 -11.50
C LEU A 14 9.72 -6.69 -11.93
N ALA A 15 9.11 -5.58 -11.50
CA ALA A 15 7.75 -5.22 -11.86
C ALA A 15 7.65 -4.59 -13.27
N HIS A 16 8.78 -4.29 -13.92
CA HIS A 16 8.82 -3.58 -15.19
C HIS A 16 8.07 -2.24 -15.13
N VAL A 17 8.29 -1.49 -14.04
CA VAL A 17 7.67 -0.19 -13.76
C VAL A 17 8.75 0.88 -13.70
N ASN A 18 8.42 2.11 -14.10
CA ASN A 18 9.36 3.22 -14.01
C ASN A 18 9.83 3.43 -12.56
N ARG A 19 11.15 3.56 -12.37
CA ARG A 19 11.77 3.81 -11.07
C ARG A 19 11.22 5.06 -10.39
N SER A 20 10.86 6.10 -11.13
CA SER A 20 10.24 7.31 -10.57
C SER A 20 8.87 7.02 -9.95
N THR A 21 8.06 6.19 -10.60
CA THR A 21 6.75 5.73 -10.09
C THR A 21 6.91 4.95 -8.79
N VAL A 22 7.83 3.97 -8.76
CA VAL A 22 8.09 3.19 -7.55
C VAL A 22 8.64 4.08 -6.42
N ALA A 23 9.50 5.05 -6.74
CA ALA A 23 10.02 6.01 -5.76
C ALA A 23 8.96 6.98 -5.23
N ALA A 24 7.97 7.36 -6.05
CA ALA A 24 6.85 8.19 -5.61
C ALA A 24 5.93 7.39 -4.68
N LEU A 25 5.59 6.15 -5.03
CA LEU A 25 4.75 5.26 -4.22
C LEU A 25 5.38 4.92 -2.87
N THR A 26 6.65 4.50 -2.86
CA THR A 26 7.37 4.15 -1.61
C THR A 26 7.58 5.33 -0.66
N ARG A 27 7.36 6.56 -1.12
CA ARG A 27 7.46 7.79 -0.32
C ARG A 27 6.11 8.45 -0.09
N ASP A 28 5.01 7.79 -0.47
CA ASP A 28 3.65 8.31 -0.33
C ASP A 28 3.43 9.66 -1.04
N ARG A 29 4.08 9.84 -2.19
CA ARG A 29 4.05 11.08 -2.99
C ARG A 29 3.43 10.91 -4.38
N ALA A 30 2.79 9.76 -4.63
CA ALA A 30 2.12 9.52 -5.90
C ALA A 30 0.72 10.16 -5.87
N THR A 31 0.49 11.15 -6.73
CA THR A 31 -0.85 11.77 -6.92
C THR A 31 -1.68 11.05 -7.98
N ARG A 32 -1.04 10.20 -8.78
CA ARG A 32 -1.67 9.35 -9.78
C ARG A 32 -0.98 8.00 -9.75
N VAL A 33 -1.79 6.94 -9.80
CA VAL A 33 -1.32 5.56 -9.85
C VAL A 33 -1.89 4.87 -11.07
N ASP A 34 -1.03 4.15 -11.79
CA ASP A 34 -1.43 3.26 -12.87
C ASP A 34 -1.76 1.89 -12.25
N LEU A 35 -2.99 1.44 -12.45
CA LEU A 35 -3.46 0.16 -11.91
C LEU A 35 -2.63 -1.02 -12.45
N ALA A 36 -2.22 -0.98 -13.72
CA ALA A 36 -1.39 -2.03 -14.31
C ALA A 36 0.01 -2.06 -13.68
N ALA A 37 0.53 -0.90 -13.25
CA ALA A 37 1.80 -0.84 -12.53
C ALA A 37 1.67 -1.46 -11.13
N LEU A 38 0.58 -1.15 -10.42
CA LEU A 38 0.28 -1.72 -9.10
C LEU A 38 0.12 -3.24 -9.16
N GLU A 39 -0.64 -3.77 -10.13
CA GLU A 39 -0.79 -5.21 -10.34
C GLU A 39 0.54 -5.94 -10.54
N ARG A 40 1.44 -5.36 -11.34
CA ARG A 40 2.78 -5.93 -11.56
C ARG A 40 3.61 -5.93 -10.28
N MET A 41 3.57 -4.85 -9.50
CA MET A 41 4.26 -4.79 -8.20
C MET A 41 3.67 -5.80 -7.21
N CYS A 42 2.35 -5.90 -7.12
CA CYS A 42 1.65 -6.90 -6.30
C CYS A 42 2.04 -8.33 -6.69
N THR A 43 2.18 -8.63 -7.98
CA THR A 43 2.64 -9.94 -8.48
C THR A 43 4.06 -10.27 -8.02
N VAL A 44 4.97 -9.28 -8.05
CA VAL A 44 6.36 -9.44 -7.57
C VAL A 44 6.41 -9.60 -6.04
N LEU A 45 5.57 -8.86 -5.32
CA LEU A 45 5.53 -8.87 -3.86
C LEU A 45 4.74 -10.06 -3.29
N GLY A 46 3.88 -10.68 -4.10
CA GLY A 46 2.98 -11.75 -3.68
C GLY A 46 1.86 -11.26 -2.76
N CYS A 47 1.35 -10.05 -2.99
CA CYS A 47 0.26 -9.46 -2.22
C CYS A 47 -0.92 -9.05 -3.12
N GLY A 48 -2.08 -8.79 -2.52
CA GLY A 48 -3.22 -8.21 -3.21
C GLY A 48 -3.08 -6.70 -3.37
N LEU A 49 -3.93 -6.12 -4.22
CA LEU A 49 -4.00 -4.67 -4.38
C LEU A 49 -4.50 -3.96 -3.11
N GLY A 50 -5.45 -4.58 -2.41
CA GLY A 50 -5.97 -4.08 -1.12
C GLY A 50 -4.96 -4.13 0.02
N ASP A 51 -3.86 -4.88 -0.12
CA ASP A 51 -2.75 -4.84 0.84
C ASP A 51 -1.81 -3.65 0.60
N LEU A 52 -1.90 -3.01 -0.59
CA LEU A 52 -1.03 -1.92 -1.01
C LEU A 52 -1.71 -0.55 -0.93
N LEU A 53 -3.04 -0.51 -1.06
CA LEU A 53 -3.84 0.72 -1.06
C LEU A 53 -4.82 0.73 0.10
N GLU A 54 -4.88 1.86 0.81
CA GLU A 54 -5.87 2.15 1.85
C GLU A 54 -6.59 3.46 1.51
N ILE A 55 -7.90 3.51 1.74
CA ILE A 55 -8.67 4.75 1.64
C ILE A 55 -8.56 5.45 2.99
N VAL A 56 -7.78 6.53 3.04
CA VAL A 56 -7.62 7.35 4.25
C VAL A 56 -8.63 8.50 4.20
N PRO A 57 -9.60 8.58 5.14
CA PRO A 57 -10.49 9.72 5.23
C PRO A 57 -9.73 11.00 5.63
N ASP A 58 -10.19 12.17 5.15
CA ASP A 58 -9.58 13.47 5.48
C ASP A 58 -9.66 13.80 6.98
N GLU A 59 -10.66 13.28 7.68
CA GLU A 59 -10.76 13.30 9.13
C GLU A 59 -10.34 11.95 9.71
N PRO A 60 -9.48 11.92 10.75
CA PRO A 60 -9.08 10.67 11.36
C PRO A 60 -10.33 9.96 11.92
N PRO A 61 -10.40 8.62 11.83
CA PRO A 61 -11.52 7.87 12.36
C PRO A 61 -11.68 8.21 13.85
N GLN A 62 -12.80 8.86 14.19
CA GLN A 62 -13.19 9.01 15.59
C GLN A 62 -13.39 7.60 16.12
N SER A 63 -12.52 7.19 17.04
CA SER A 63 -12.65 5.94 17.80
C SER A 63 -13.92 6.04 18.65
N ASP A 64 -15.08 5.75 18.08
CA ASP A 64 -16.26 5.31 18.83
C ASP A 64 -15.94 3.93 19.39
N ASN A 65 -15.28 3.94 20.54
CA ASN A 65 -15.10 2.76 21.36
C ASN A 65 -16.43 2.57 22.11
N PRO A 66 -17.26 1.57 21.79
CA PRO A 66 -18.43 1.30 22.61
C PRO A 66 -17.92 0.92 24.01
N PRO A 67 -18.35 1.58 25.10
CA PRO A 67 -18.04 1.12 26.43
C PRO A 67 -18.60 -0.30 26.54
N THR A 68 -17.69 -1.23 26.75
CA THR A 68 -17.93 -2.65 26.98
C THR A 68 -19.11 -2.82 27.92
N ALA A 69 -20.05 -3.67 27.51
CA ALA A 69 -21.20 -4.09 28.30
C ALA A 69 -20.77 -4.44 29.74
N GLY A 70 -21.18 -3.60 30.69
CA GLY A 70 -21.32 -3.99 32.08
C GLY A 70 -22.57 -4.85 32.19
N ALA A 71 -22.39 -6.16 32.06
CA ALA A 71 -23.42 -7.13 32.40
C ALA A 71 -23.70 -7.03 33.91
N THR A 72 -24.90 -6.56 34.25
CA THR A 72 -25.58 -6.81 35.53
C THR A 72 -26.54 -7.97 35.37
#